data_AF-K9V745-F1
#
_entry.id   AF-K9V745-F1
#
_cell.length_a   1.000
_cell.length_b   1.000
_cell.length_c   1.000
_cell.angle_alpha   90.00
_cell.angle_beta   90.00
_cell.angle_gamma   90.00
#
_symmetry.space_group_name_H-M   'P 1'
#
loop_
_entity.id
_entity.type
_entity.pdbx_description
1 polymer ?
#
loop_
_entity_poly.entity_id
_entity_poly.type
_entity_poly.pdbx_seq_one_letter_code
_entity_poly.pdbx_strand_id
1 'polypeptide(L)'
;MTTNLPIKLEHLPGSLPLDNAIRIELVEGIPIFRASSFVQQRIETLLNRQKDTSLTNEEEKEFDRYEELDDYLSLVNRLIRNASIGE
;
A
#
# COMPACT_ATOMS: atom_id res chain seq x y z
N MET A 1 -7.19 20.40 -18.23
CA MET A 1 -6.24 19.29 -18.00
C MET A 1 -5.95 19.23 -16.52
N THR A 2 -6.68 18.37 -15.79
CA THR A 2 -6.46 18.16 -14.36
C THR A 2 -5.24 17.27 -14.21
N THR A 3 -4.09 17.86 -13.93
CA THR A 3 -2.90 17.14 -13.48
C THR A 3 -3.26 16.50 -12.13
N ASN A 4 -3.59 15.21 -12.14
CA ASN A 4 -3.68 14.41 -10.93
C ASN A 4 -2.26 14.33 -10.34
N LEU A 5 -1.90 15.32 -9.52
CA LEU A 5 -0.70 15.25 -8.70
C LEU A 5 -0.78 13.97 -7.86
N PRO A 6 0.33 13.23 -7.70
CA PRO A 6 0.34 12.09 -6.81
C PRO A 6 -0.08 12.55 -5.41
N ILE A 7 -1.00 11.80 -4.77
CA ILE A 7 -1.31 12.00 -3.35
C ILE A 7 0.02 11.98 -2.61
N LYS A 8 0.27 13.01 -1.80
CA LYS A 8 1.48 13.07 -0.98
C LYS A 8 1.31 12.06 0.15
N LEU A 9 2.13 11.01 0.16
CA LEU A 9 2.33 10.16 1.33
C LEU A 9 2.97 11.04 2.40
N GLU A 10 2.26 11.28 3.50
CA GLU A 10 2.78 12.11 4.59
C GLU A 10 3.82 11.32 5.39
N HIS A 11 3.65 10.00 5.50
CA HIS A 11 4.58 9.12 6.20
C HIS A 11 4.72 7.76 5.52
N LEU A 12 5.96 7.34 5.23
CA LEU A 12 6.24 5.92 4.97
C LEU A 12 6.30 5.18 6.31
N PRO A 13 5.66 4.00 6.45
CA PRO A 13 5.87 3.17 7.64
C PRO A 13 7.36 2.90 7.83
N GLY A 14 7.91 3.27 8.99
CA GLY A 14 9.32 3.01 9.31
C GLY A 14 9.64 1.50 9.42
N SER A 15 8.60 0.67 9.50
CA SER A 15 8.66 -0.79 9.44
C SER A 15 8.62 -1.35 8.00
N LEU A 16 8.49 -0.50 6.97
CA LEU A 16 8.75 -0.97 5.60
C LEU A 16 10.23 -1.32 5.51
N PRO A 17 10.59 -2.58 5.23
CA PRO A 17 11.91 -2.83 4.70
C PRO A 17 11.98 -2.07 3.38
N LEU A 18 12.82 -1.02 3.32
CA LEU A 18 13.06 -0.24 2.10
C LEU A 18 13.38 -1.17 0.92
N ASP A 19 14.03 -2.30 1.23
CA ASP A 19 14.17 -3.44 0.34
C ASP A 19 12.88 -4.27 0.29
N ASN A 20 12.28 -4.34 -0.90
CA ASN A 20 11.25 -5.32 -1.22
C ASN A 20 9.88 -5.10 -0.54
N ALA A 21 9.52 -3.87 -0.15
CA ALA A 21 8.20 -3.55 0.41
C ALA A 21 7.06 -3.47 -0.62
N ILE A 22 7.38 -3.15 -1.88
CA ILE A 22 6.41 -3.04 -2.97
C ILE A 22 6.83 -4.02 -4.06
N ARG A 23 5.86 -4.77 -4.57
CA ARG A 23 6.00 -5.65 -5.73
C ARG A 23 5.28 -5.02 -6.92
N ILE A 24 5.90 -5.08 -8.09
CA ILE A 24 5.28 -4.67 -9.35
C ILE A 24 4.91 -5.93 -10.13
N GLU A 25 3.67 -5.99 -10.59
CA GLU A 25 3.13 -7.08 -11.41
C GLU A 25 2.56 -6.52 -12.71
N LEU A 26 2.85 -7.17 -13.83
CA LEU A 26 2.24 -6.80 -15.11
C LEU A 26 0.94 -7.58 -15.28
N VAL A 27 -0.20 -6.88 -15.29
CA VAL A 27 -1.52 -7.47 -15.47
C VAL A 27 -2.17 -6.80 -16.68
N GLU A 28 -2.49 -7.60 -17.70
CA GLU A 28 -3.12 -7.11 -18.95
C GLU A 28 -2.34 -5.96 -19.62
N GLY A 29 -1.01 -5.98 -19.52
CA GLY A 29 -0.13 -4.94 -20.09
C GLY A 29 0.01 -3.68 -19.23
N ILE A 30 -0.63 -3.64 -18.06
CA ILE A 30 -0.60 -2.51 -17.12
C ILE A 30 0.25 -2.88 -15.89
N PRO A 31 1.24 -2.06 -15.49
CA PRO A 31 1.98 -2.29 -14.25
C PRO A 31 1.11 -1.99 -13.02
N ILE A 32 0.91 -2.99 -12.19
CA ILE A 32 0.18 -2.94 -10.92
C ILE A 32 1.17 -3.01 -9.77
N PHE A 33 1.10 -2.02 -8.89
CA PHE A 33 1.89 -1.91 -7.68
C PHE A 33 1.10 -2.53 -6.53
N ARG A 34 1.71 -3.45 -5.81
CA ARG A 34 1.13 -4.14 -4.65
C ARG A 34 2.09 -4.11 -3.47
N ALA A 35 1.56 -4.15 -2.26
CA ALA A 35 2.37 -4.45 -1.08
C ALA A 35 3.04 -5.82 -1.25
N SER A 36 4.28 -5.96 -0.82
CA SER A 36 5.00 -7.23 -0.91
C SER A 36 4.42 -8.29 0.02
N SER A 37 4.78 -9.55 -0.22
CA SER A 37 4.36 -10.67 0.63
C SER A 37 4.77 -10.49 2.10
N PHE A 38 5.89 -9.80 2.36
CA PHE A 38 6.32 -9.48 3.72
C PHE A 38 5.34 -8.52 4.40
N VAL A 39 4.98 -7.43 3.71
CA VAL A 39 4.02 -6.44 4.22
C VAL A 39 2.64 -7.08 4.39
N GLN A 40 2.19 -7.90 3.44
CA GLN A 40 0.92 -8.63 3.54
C GLN A 40 0.89 -9.58 4.75
N GLN A 41 1.95 -10.36 4.99
CA GLN A 41 2.05 -11.24 6.17
C GLN A 41 2.05 -10.44 7.48
N ARG A 42 2.67 -9.25 7.48
CA ARG A 42 2.68 -8.38 8.65
C ARG A 42 1.28 -7.83 8.95
N ILE A 43 0.57 -7.36 7.93
CA ILE A 43 -0.83 -6.91 8.05
C ILE A 43 -1.71 -8.06 8.56
N GLU A 44 -1.55 -9.27 8.04
CA GLU A 44 -2.29 -10.45 8.50
C GLU A 44 -1.98 -10.79 9.97
N THR A 45 -0.73 -10.66 10.39
CA THR A 45 -0.32 -10.84 11.79
C THR A 45 -0.99 -9.81 12.70
N LEU A 46 -1.03 -8.54 12.29
CA LEU A 46 -1.71 -7.46 13.02
C LEU A 46 -3.22 -7.70 13.09
N LEU A 47 -3.86 -8.12 11.98
CA LEU A 47 -5.29 -8.46 11.96
C LEU A 47 -5.63 -9.64 12.88
N ASN A 48 -4.80 -10.67 12.89
CA ASN A 48 -4.99 -11.81 13.79
C ASN A 48 -4.79 -11.40 15.24
N ARG A 49 -3.78 -10.58 15.53
CA ARG A 49 -3.59 -10.02 16.87
C ARG A 49 -4.78 -9.20 17.32
N GLN A 50 -5.31 -8.31 16.49
CA GLN A 50 -6.48 -7.48 16.80
C GLN A 50 -7.72 -8.32 17.15
N LYS A 51 -7.88 -9.50 16.54
CA LYS A 51 -8.99 -10.42 16.82
C LYS A 51 -8.81 -11.16 18.15
N ASP A 52 -7.58 -11.54 18.48
CA ASP A 52 -7.28 -12.31 19.70
C ASP A 52 -7.04 -11.40 20.92
N THR A 53 -6.57 -10.18 20.73
CA THR A 53 -6.17 -9.23 21.78
C THR A 53 -6.23 -7.79 21.26
N SER A 54 -6.34 -6.78 22.12
CA SER A 54 -6.17 -5.39 21.69
C SER A 54 -4.74 -5.14 21.19
N LEU A 55 -4.61 -4.49 20.03
CA LEU A 55 -3.33 -4.03 19.51
C LEU A 55 -2.68 -3.04 20.47
N THR A 56 -1.35 -3.03 20.53
CA THR A 56 -0.65 -1.95 21.24
C THR A 56 -0.72 -0.65 20.43
N ASN A 57 -0.50 0.50 21.09
CA ASN A 57 -0.48 1.80 20.41
C ASN A 57 0.53 1.86 19.25
N GLU A 58 1.62 1.11 19.34
CA GLU A 58 2.62 1.01 18.27
C GLU A 58 2.11 0.17 17.09
N GLU A 59 1.41 -0.93 17.37
CA GLU A 59 0.84 -1.81 16.34
C GLU A 59 -0.34 -1.14 15.61
N GLU A 60 -1.16 -0.37 16.32
CA GLU A 60 -2.23 0.44 15.73
C GLU A 60 -1.66 1.51 14.78
N LYS A 61 -0.63 2.24 15.23
CA LYS A 61 0.11 3.19 14.37
C LYS A 61 0.84 2.52 13.21
N GLU A 62 1.19 1.25 13.31
CA GLU A 62 1.78 0.50 12.21
C GLU A 62 0.70 0.14 11.18
N PHE A 63 -0.45 -0.30 11.67
CA PHE A 63 -1.63 -0.64 10.87
C PHE A 63 -2.16 0.56 10.08
N ASP A 64 -2.32 1.72 10.72
CA ASP A 64 -2.78 2.96 10.07
C ASP A 64 -1.88 3.36 8.88
N ARG A 65 -0.57 3.14 9.00
CA ARG A 65 0.36 3.48 7.90
C ARG A 65 0.33 2.43 6.79
N TYR A 66 0.00 1.18 7.09
CA TYR A 66 -0.24 0.18 6.05
C TYR A 66 -1.53 0.48 5.27
N GLU A 67 -2.55 1.04 5.92
CA GLU A 67 -3.74 1.56 5.26
C GLU A 67 -3.40 2.75 4.34
N GLU A 68 -2.62 3.73 4.82
CA GLU A 68 -2.15 4.85 3.99
C GLU A 68 -1.36 4.37 2.76
N LEU A 69 -0.54 3.32 2.92
CA LEU A 69 0.18 2.71 1.81
C LEU A 69 -0.75 2.03 0.81
N ASP A 70 -1.76 1.29 1.27
CA ASP A 70 -2.71 0.60 0.38
C ASP A 70 -3.54 1.59 -0.44
N ASP A 71 -4.01 2.67 0.20
CA ASP A 71 -4.71 3.77 -0.47
C ASP A 71 -3.84 4.41 -1.55
N TYR A 72 -2.56 4.64 -1.24
CA TYR A 72 -1.61 5.19 -2.21
C TYR A 72 -1.39 4.25 -3.40
N LEU A 73 -1.17 2.95 -3.15
CA LEU A 73 -1.00 1.96 -4.21
C LEU A 73 -2.25 1.85 -5.09
N SER A 74 -3.43 1.87 -4.48
CA SER A 74 -4.71 1.88 -5.18
C SER A 74 -4.87 3.11 -6.07
N LEU A 75 -4.48 4.29 -5.60
CA LEU A 75 -4.45 5.50 -6.43
C LEU A 75 -3.49 5.35 -7.60
N VAL A 76 -2.24 4.95 -7.36
CA VAL A 76 -1.22 4.80 -8.40
C VAL A 76 -1.72 3.84 -9.48
N ASN A 77 -2.26 2.69 -9.09
CA ASN A 77 -2.85 1.71 -10.00
C ASN A 77 -4.01 2.31 -10.81
N ARG A 78 -4.88 3.10 -10.18
CA ARG A 78 -5.98 3.78 -10.86
C ARG A 78 -5.49 4.83 -11.85
N LEU A 79 -4.46 5.60 -11.49
CA LEU A 79 -3.87 6.61 -12.37
C LEU A 79 -3.22 5.98 -13.59
N ILE A 80 -2.44 4.92 -13.40
CA ILE A 80 -1.80 4.19 -14.48
C ILE A 80 -2.86 3.57 -15.39
N ARG A 81 -3.88 2.92 -14.83
CA ARG A 81 -5.00 2.37 -15.61
C ARG A 81 -5.70 3.45 -16.42
N ASN A 82 -6.02 4.59 -15.81
CA ASN A 82 -6.67 5.70 -16.49
C ASN A 82 -5.78 6.29 -17.60
N ALA A 83 -4.46 6.36 -17.39
CA ALA A 83 -3.52 6.80 -18.41
C ALA A 83 -3.44 5.80 -19.58
N SER A 84 -3.49 4.49 -19.31
CA SER A 84 -3.47 3.44 -20.35
C SER A 84 -4.77 3.32 -21.16
N ILE A 85 -5.90 3.79 -20.63
CA ILE A 85 -7.22 3.78 -21.31
C ILE A 85 -7.45 5.10 -22.08
N GLY A 86 -6.62 6.12 -21.84
CA GLY A 86 -6.70 7.43 -22.49
C GLY A 86 -6.08 7.53 -23.88
N GLU A 87 -5.69 6.40 -24.50
CA GLU A 87 -5.30 6.30 -25.91
C GLU A 87 -6.49 5.98 -26.82
#